data_AF-A0A3P6T9B0-F1
#
_entry.id   AF-A0A3P6T9B0-F1
#
_cell.length_a   1.000
_cell.length_b   1.000
_cell.length_c   1.000
_cell.angle_alpha   90.00
_cell.angle_beta   90.00
_cell.angle_gamma   90.00
#
_symmetry.space_group_name_H-M   'P 1'
#
loop_
_entity.id
_entity.type
_entity.pdbx_description
1 polymer ?
#
loop_
_entity_poly.entity_id
_entity_poly.type
_entity_poly.pdbx_seq_one_letter_code
_entity_poly.pdbx_strand_id
1 'polypeptide(L)'
;MHSASSKCVGAELLMKLLSNYCRNKDIKTSIRVGIVGYPNVGKSSVINSLKRKRVCDVGAAPGITRQIQEVDLGKHIRLLDSPGVILEPKGRLDNCEIALKNAIR
;
A
#
# COMPACT_ATOMS: atom_id res chain seq x y z
N MET A 1 14.15 13.53 -20.87
CA MET A 1 14.38 12.37 -19.98
C MET A 1 13.03 11.72 -19.70
N HIS A 2 12.61 10.78 -20.54
CA HIS A 2 11.37 10.03 -20.31
C HIS A 2 11.68 8.91 -19.32
N SER A 3 11.33 9.07 -18.04
CA SER A 3 11.37 7.94 -17.12
C SER A 3 10.30 6.95 -17.58
N ALA A 4 10.72 5.76 -17.99
CA ALA A 4 9.79 4.66 -18.23
C ALA A 4 9.01 4.43 -16.91
N SER A 5 7.76 4.88 -16.87
CA SER A 5 6.85 4.53 -15.77
C SER A 5 6.73 3.02 -15.80
N SER A 6 7.19 2.36 -14.75
CA SER A 6 7.03 0.91 -14.58
C SER A 6 5.58 0.51 -14.83
N LYS A 7 5.38 -0.57 -15.59
CA LYS A 7 4.05 -1.05 -15.97
C LYS A 7 3.31 -1.48 -14.70
N CYS A 8 2.20 -0.82 -14.38
CA CYS A 8 1.33 -1.22 -13.28
C CYS A 8 0.18 -2.08 -13.81
N VAL A 9 0.23 -3.38 -13.53
CA VAL A 9 -0.81 -4.34 -13.94
C VAL A 9 -1.94 -4.33 -12.91
N GLY A 10 -3.20 -4.32 -13.37
CA GLY A 10 -4.38 -4.36 -12.49
C GLY A 10 -4.82 -3.02 -11.89
N ALA A 11 -4.06 -1.94 -12.10
CA ALA A 11 -4.41 -0.60 -11.61
C ALA A 11 -5.81 -0.15 -12.04
N GLU A 12 -6.13 -0.32 -13.33
CA GLU A 12 -7.42 0.09 -13.88
C GLU A 12 -8.58 -0.70 -13.26
N LEU A 13 -8.41 -2.00 -13.08
CA LEU A 13 -9.41 -2.86 -12.44
C LEU A 13 -9.65 -2.45 -10.99
N LEU A 14 -8.59 -2.22 -10.22
CA LEU A 14 -8.70 -1.77 -8.83
C LEU A 14 -9.39 -0.40 -8.74
N MET A 15 -9.01 0.56 -9.58
CA MET A 15 -9.65 1.89 -9.59
C MET A 15 -11.13 1.80 -9.97
N LYS A 16 -11.49 0.93 -10.91
CA LYS A 16 -12.88 0.67 -11.29
C LYS A 16 -13.68 0.07 -10.13
N LEU A 17 -13.12 -0.91 -9.42
CA LEU A 17 -13.75 -1.52 -8.24
C LEU A 17 -14.00 -0.49 -7.14
N LEU A 18 -13.00 0.33 -6.79
CA LEU A 18 -13.15 1.37 -5.77
C LEU A 18 -14.15 2.45 -6.19
N SER A 19 -14.16 2.84 -7.47
CA SER A 19 -15.12 3.81 -8.00
C SER A 19 -16.56 3.28 -7.95
N ASN A 20 -16.75 1.99 -8.30
CA ASN A 20 -18.05 1.34 -8.21
C ASN A 20 -18.53 1.22 -6.76
N TYR A 21 -17.62 0.94 -5.82
CA TYR A 21 -17.95 0.93 -4.39
C TYR A 21 -18.47 2.31 -3.92
N CYS A 22 -17.82 3.40 -4.33
CA CYS A 22 -18.27 4.76 -4.01
C CYS A 22 -19.68 5.05 -4.56
N ARG A 23 -19.95 4.67 -5.82
CA ARG A 23 -21.26 4.88 -6.48
C ARG A 23 -22.37 4.06 -5.81
N ASN A 24 -22.13 2.79 -5.53
CA ASN A 24 -23.14 1.89 -4.96
C ASN A 24 -23.56 2.26 -3.54
N LYS A 25 -22.72 3.01 -2.81
CA LYS A 25 -22.98 3.46 -1.46
C LYS A 25 -23.42 4.93 -1.38
N ASP A 26 -23.74 5.56 -2.52
CA ASP A 26 -24.05 7.00 -2.65
C ASP A 26 -23.05 7.90 -1.90
N ILE A 27 -21.75 7.55 -1.96
CA ILE A 27 -20.71 8.29 -1.27
C ILE A 27 -20.40 9.55 -2.07
N LYS A 28 -20.89 10.70 -1.57
CA LYS A 28 -20.73 12.02 -2.21
C LYS A 28 -19.35 12.65 -2.00
N THR A 29 -18.59 12.14 -1.03
CA THR A 29 -17.24 12.62 -0.66
C THR A 29 -16.18 11.63 -1.14
N SER A 30 -15.07 11.47 -0.40
CA SER A 30 -13.99 10.54 -0.70
C SER A 30 -13.93 9.39 0.29
N ILE A 31 -13.70 8.17 -0.19
CA ILE A 31 -13.36 7.04 0.66
C ILE A 31 -11.88 7.07 1.05
N ARG A 32 -11.58 6.51 2.22
CA ARG A 32 -10.22 6.21 2.68
C ARG A 32 -10.02 4.70 2.63
N VAL A 33 -8.96 4.26 1.95
CA VAL A 33 -8.65 2.84 1.74
C VAL A 33 -7.27 2.57 2.31
N GLY A 34 -7.20 1.78 3.38
CA GLY A 34 -5.92 1.36 3.96
C GLY A 34 -5.30 0.20 3.21
N ILE A 35 -3.99 0.28 2.96
CA ILE A 35 -3.20 -0.84 2.44
C ILE A 35 -2.41 -1.41 3.61
N VAL A 36 -2.83 -2.59 4.07
CA VAL A 36 -2.22 -3.31 5.19
C VAL A 36 -1.54 -4.58 4.71
N GLY A 37 -0.52 -5.03 5.43
CA GLY A 37 0.20 -6.25 5.11
C GLY A 37 1.56 -6.30 5.78
N TYR A 38 2.25 -7.42 5.57
CA TYR A 38 3.56 -7.69 6.14
C TYR A 38 4.60 -6.62 5.74
N PRO A 39 5.70 -6.42 6.49
CA PRO A 39 6.82 -5.63 6.02
C PRO A 39 7.29 -6.09 4.62
N ASN A 40 7.79 -5.15 3.81
CA ASN A 40 8.41 -5.40 2.50
C ASN A 40 7.57 -6.06 1.38
N VAL A 41 6.26 -6.28 1.57
CA VAL A 41 5.36 -6.78 0.50
C VAL A 41 5.04 -5.75 -0.60
N GLY A 42 5.63 -4.56 -0.56
CA GLY A 42 5.46 -3.55 -1.60
C GLY A 42 4.25 -2.62 -1.45
N LYS A 43 3.69 -2.45 -0.25
CA LYS A 43 2.53 -1.56 0.03
C LYS A 43 2.71 -0.14 -0.55
N SER A 44 3.77 0.55 -0.12
CA SER A 44 4.14 1.89 -0.60
C SER A 44 4.46 1.92 -2.10
N SER A 45 5.02 0.82 -2.65
CA SER A 45 5.28 0.68 -4.09
C SER A 45 3.99 0.59 -4.90
N VAL A 46 2.95 -0.09 -4.40
CA VAL A 46 1.62 -0.14 -5.01
C VAL A 46 1.01 1.26 -5.05
N ILE A 47 1.10 2.02 -3.95
CA ILE A 47 0.60 3.40 -3.90
C ILE A 47 1.32 4.29 -4.93
N ASN A 48 2.65 4.23 -4.97
CA ASN A 48 3.45 4.98 -5.95
C ASN A 48 3.06 4.61 -7.40
N SER A 49 2.80 3.33 -7.66
CA SER A 49 2.40 2.84 -8.98
C SER A 49 1.00 3.33 -9.38
N LEU A 50 0.03 3.30 -8.45
CA LEU A 50 -1.32 3.82 -8.68
C LEU A 50 -1.32 5.35 -8.85
N LYS A 51 -0.46 6.05 -8.10
CA LYS A 51 -0.28 7.50 -8.20
C LYS A 51 0.51 7.92 -9.45
N ARG A 52 1.24 6.98 -10.09
CA ARG A 52 2.19 7.22 -11.18
C ARG A 52 3.27 8.25 -10.83
N LYS A 53 3.60 8.35 -9.53
CA LYS A 53 4.57 9.28 -8.97
C LYS A 53 5.11 8.69 -7.68
N ARG A 54 6.40 8.94 -7.39
CA ARG A 54 6.98 8.64 -6.08
C ARG A 54 6.46 9.64 -5.04
N VAL A 55 5.53 9.18 -4.20
CA VAL A 55 4.91 9.94 -3.11
C VAL A 55 5.16 9.31 -1.75
N CYS A 56 5.37 8.00 -1.69
CA CYS A 56 5.78 7.27 -0.51
C CYS A 56 7.25 6.84 -0.62
N ASP A 57 7.97 6.85 0.49
CA ASP A 57 9.29 6.24 0.58
C ASP A 57 9.23 4.72 0.43
N VAL A 58 10.22 4.16 -0.26
CA VAL A 58 10.35 2.73 -0.53
C VAL A 58 11.81 2.32 -0.32
N GLY A 59 12.02 1.10 0.14
CA GLY A 59 13.34 0.53 0.36
C GLY A 59 13.25 -0.98 0.62
N ALA A 60 14.39 -1.66 0.54
CA ALA A 60 14.46 -3.12 0.74
C ALA A 60 14.46 -3.54 2.22
N ALA A 61 14.87 -2.63 3.12
CA ALA A 61 14.86 -2.87 4.55
C ALA A 61 13.45 -2.73 5.13
N PRO A 62 13.03 -3.54 6.11
CA PRO A 62 11.75 -3.35 6.77
C PRO A 62 11.75 -2.08 7.64
N GLY A 63 10.56 -1.52 7.88
CA GLY A 63 10.39 -0.33 8.72
C GLY A 63 10.69 1.01 8.03
N ILE A 64 10.67 1.05 6.69
CA ILE A 64 10.68 2.30 5.91
C ILE A 64 9.45 3.15 6.23
N THR A 65 8.25 2.57 6.09
CA THR A 65 6.99 3.23 6.48
C THR A 65 6.81 3.12 8.00
N ARG A 66 7.02 4.22 8.72
CA ARG A 66 6.95 4.27 10.20
C ARG A 66 5.64 4.85 10.74
N GLN A 67 4.93 5.63 9.93
CA GLN A 67 3.67 6.28 10.28
C GLN A 67 2.68 6.11 9.14
N ILE A 68 1.39 6.24 9.46
CA ILE A 68 0.34 6.24 8.45
C ILE A 68 0.41 7.56 7.69
N GLN A 69 0.41 7.50 6.36
CA GLN A 69 0.33 8.67 5.48
C GLN A 69 -0.85 8.53 4.50
N GLU A 70 -1.52 9.64 4.24
CA GLU A 70 -2.66 9.72 3.31
C GLU A 70 -2.19 10.21 1.94
N VAL A 71 -2.59 9.53 0.87
CA VAL A 71 -2.26 9.85 -0.53
C VAL A 71 -3.54 9.92 -1.35
N ASP A 72 -3.84 11.09 -1.93
CA ASP A 72 -4.97 11.24 -2.83
C ASP A 72 -4.70 10.58 -4.20
N LEU A 73 -5.61 9.72 -4.66
CA LEU A 73 -5.58 9.13 -6.01
C LEU A 73 -6.57 9.79 -6.98
N GLY A 74 -7.35 10.76 -6.53
CA GLY A 74 -8.33 11.49 -7.31
C GLY A 74 -9.34 12.17 -6.41
N LYS A 75 -10.49 12.56 -6.97
CA LYS A 75 -11.52 13.30 -6.22
C LYS A 75 -12.20 12.48 -5.12
N HIS A 76 -12.30 11.16 -5.30
CA HIS A 76 -13.15 10.31 -4.46
C HIS A 76 -12.40 9.19 -3.72
N ILE A 77 -11.08 9.06 -3.89
CA ILE A 77 -10.31 7.96 -3.31
C ILE A 77 -9.01 8.51 -2.70
N ARG A 78 -8.80 8.19 -1.42
CA ARG A 78 -7.54 8.39 -0.70
C ARG A 78 -7.01 7.05 -0.22
N LEU A 79 -5.73 6.80 -0.47
CA LEU A 79 -5.04 5.62 0.05
C LEU A 79 -4.30 5.96 1.34
N LEU A 80 -4.30 5.01 2.28
CA LEU A 80 -3.49 5.09 3.49
C LEU A 80 -2.34 4.08 3.37
N ASP A 81 -1.11 4.57 3.33
CA ASP A 81 0.08 3.74 3.47
C ASP A 81 0.32 3.46 4.95
N SER A 82 0.32 2.20 5.35
CA SER A 82 0.54 1.81 6.75
C SER A 82 1.93 1.21 6.97
N PRO A 83 2.44 1.28 8.21
CA PRO A 83 3.55 0.42 8.62
C PRO A 83 3.25 -1.07 8.34
N GLY A 84 4.31 -1.87 8.16
CA GLY A 84 4.16 -3.32 8.04
C GLY A 84 3.70 -3.93 9.37
N VAL A 85 2.76 -4.87 9.30
CA VAL A 85 2.20 -5.54 10.49
C VAL A 85 2.55 -7.02 10.51
N ILE A 86 2.90 -7.53 11.68
CA ILE A 86 3.12 -8.95 11.96
C ILE A 86 2.08 -9.34 13.02
N LEU A 87 1.00 -9.99 12.58
CA LEU A 87 -0.14 -10.34 13.42
C LEU A 87 -0.01 -11.79 13.90
N GLU A 88 0.99 -12.07 14.73
CA GLU A 88 1.19 -13.39 15.32
C GLU A 88 1.43 -13.25 16.82
N PRO A 89 0.90 -14.17 17.66
CA PRO A 89 1.16 -14.18 19.09
C PRO A 89 2.67 -14.27 19.35
N LYS A 90 3.16 -13.46 20.30
CA LYS A 90 4.57 -13.52 20.73
C LYS A 90 4.92 -14.95 21.12
N GLY A 91 6.00 -15.48 20.54
CA GLY A 91 6.51 -16.83 20.82
C GLY A 91 6.01 -17.95 19.89
N ARG A 92 5.13 -17.64 18.92
CA ARG A 92 4.63 -18.65 17.95
C ARG A 92 5.40 -18.67 16.64
N LEU A 93 6.00 -17.55 16.24
CA LEU A 93 6.82 -17.45 15.05
C LEU A 93 8.28 -17.76 15.38
N ASP A 94 8.89 -18.63 14.58
CA ASP A 94 10.34 -18.79 14.56
C ASP A 94 10.98 -17.53 13.95
N ASN A 95 12.09 -17.08 14.54
CA ASN A 95 12.88 -15.97 14.01
C ASN A 95 13.35 -16.28 12.58
N CYS A 96 13.65 -17.53 12.25
CA CYS A 96 14.01 -17.90 10.89
C CYS A 96 12.87 -17.61 9.90
N GLU A 97 11.61 -17.87 10.29
CA GLU A 97 10.46 -17.63 9.43
C GLU A 97 10.24 -16.13 9.17
N ILE A 98 10.41 -15.29 10.20
CA ILE A 98 10.31 -13.84 10.06
C ILE A 98 11.47 -13.30 9.19
N ALA A 99 12.67 -13.88 9.33
CA ALA A 99 13.83 -13.54 8.52
C ALA A 99 13.59 -13.85 7.04
N LEU A 100 13.09 -15.05 6.74
CA LEU A 100 12.79 -15.50 5.38
C LEU A 100 11.71 -14.63 4.70
N LYS A 101 10.78 -14.07 5.47
CA LYS A 101 9.79 -13.11 4.99
C LYS A 101 10.31 -11.66 4.90
N ASN A 102 11.61 -11.44 5.14
CA ASN A 102 12.26 -10.14 5.13
C ASN A 102 11.57 -9.11 6.05
N ALA A 103 11.23 -9.50 7.27
CA ALA A 103 10.59 -8.62 8.26
C ALA A 103 11.37 -8.41 9.55
N ILE A 104 12.61 -8.92 9.61
CA ILE A 104 13.54 -8.59 10.68
C ILE A 104 14.27 -7.30 10.32
N ARG A 105 14.31 -6.38 11.28
CA ARG A 105 15.05 -5.14 11.17
C ARG A 105 16.49 -5.31 11.62
#